data_AF-A0A2G1VXA1-F1
#
_entry.id   AF-A0A2G1VXA1-F1
#
_cell.length_a   1.000
_cell.length_b   1.000
_cell.length_c   1.000
_cell.angle_alpha   90.00
_cell.angle_beta   90.00
_cell.angle_gamma   90.00
#
_symmetry.space_group_name_H-M   'P 1'
#
loop_
_entity.id
_entity.type
_entity.pdbx_description
1 polymer ?
#
loop_
_entity_poly.entity_id
_entity_poly.type
_entity_poly.pdbx_seq_one_letter_code
_entity_poly.pdbx_strand_id
1 'polypeptide(L)'
;MPDVTRLIFRSIMNDASTQLQNHFGVERDRIQDLLAYFQRVDDGDFAGDEQTEVNLLPPSECIALTEDLDCHPLFDCPEGANFLVLDDANTSDHHCYALDFPYPGCVIFVPHGDKVRVVFRNLVEYVKACETAIETDTSLRDYHRTDVLLHPDQSRLNQTLSSLLTDGEEELLYLLVGASDLADATLVNGFLASDDFCLRAAVADRIAAGPHFKLLDYAKRCATDRHANVWRPGKRALGAIEAILPEKRG
;
A
#
# COMPACT_ATOMS: atom_id res chain seq x y z
N MET A 1 -12.49 16.25 -41.31
CA MET A 1 -12.98 14.91 -40.92
C MET A 1 -12.65 14.74 -39.46
N PRO A 2 -13.61 14.41 -38.57
CA PRO A 2 -13.28 14.08 -37.20
C PRO A 2 -12.38 12.83 -37.20
N ASP A 3 -11.28 12.94 -36.48
CA ASP A 3 -10.25 11.92 -36.35
C ASP A 3 -10.86 10.64 -35.75
N VAL A 4 -10.95 9.56 -36.54
CA VAL A 4 -11.63 8.30 -36.17
C VAL A 4 -10.99 7.71 -34.91
N THR A 5 -9.69 7.91 -34.74
CA THR A 5 -8.94 7.53 -33.53
C THR A 5 -9.52 8.20 -32.29
N ARG A 6 -9.88 9.49 -32.34
CA ARG A 6 -10.48 10.21 -31.20
C ARG A 6 -11.89 9.74 -30.84
N LEU A 7 -12.64 9.18 -31.78
CA LEU A 7 -14.00 8.67 -31.54
C LEU A 7 -13.96 7.29 -30.88
N ILE A 8 -13.08 6.40 -31.34
CA ILE A 8 -12.85 5.09 -30.72
C ILE A 8 -12.34 5.29 -29.29
N PHE A 9 -11.37 6.18 -29.12
CA PHE A 9 -10.76 6.47 -27.83
C PHE A 9 -11.79 6.96 -26.79
N ARG A 10 -12.66 7.90 -27.17
CA ARG A 10 -13.75 8.37 -26.30
C ARG A 10 -14.74 7.27 -25.92
N SER A 11 -14.95 6.30 -26.81
CA SER A 11 -15.83 5.15 -26.52
C SER A 11 -15.22 4.23 -25.47
N ILE A 12 -13.94 3.91 -25.62
CA ILE A 12 -13.19 3.04 -24.68
C ILE A 12 -13.14 3.68 -23.28
N MET A 13 -12.79 4.97 -23.19
CA MET A 13 -12.73 5.65 -21.89
C MET A 13 -14.09 5.81 -21.21
N ASN A 14 -15.17 5.92 -21.97
CA ASN A 14 -16.51 5.95 -21.40
C ASN A 14 -16.93 4.57 -20.88
N ASP A 15 -16.51 3.49 -21.55
CA ASP A 15 -16.77 2.12 -21.11
C ASP A 15 -15.96 1.81 -19.84
N ALA A 16 -14.66 2.09 -19.83
CA ALA A 16 -13.80 1.95 -18.65
C ALA A 16 -14.30 2.75 -17.45
N SER A 17 -14.71 4.02 -17.66
CA SER A 17 -15.34 4.83 -16.62
C SER A 17 -16.60 4.17 -16.08
N THR A 18 -17.46 3.63 -16.93
CA THR A 18 -18.71 2.99 -16.49
C THR A 18 -18.42 1.71 -15.69
N GLN A 19 -17.49 0.88 -16.15
CA GLN A 19 -17.09 -0.35 -15.46
C GLN A 19 -16.52 -0.05 -14.06
N LEU A 20 -15.58 0.89 -13.95
CA LEU A 20 -14.97 1.28 -12.68
C LEU A 20 -15.99 1.91 -11.72
N GLN A 21 -16.87 2.77 -12.21
CA GLN A 21 -17.94 3.35 -11.39
C GLN A 21 -18.91 2.29 -10.86
N ASN A 22 -19.24 1.29 -11.69
CA ASN A 22 -20.12 0.20 -11.28
C ASN A 22 -19.44 -0.72 -10.26
N HIS A 23 -18.17 -1.07 -10.48
CA HIS A 23 -17.42 -1.95 -9.59
C HIS A 23 -17.23 -1.31 -8.21
N PHE A 24 -16.81 -0.05 -8.15
CA PHE A 24 -16.56 0.65 -6.88
C PHE A 24 -17.78 1.34 -6.27
N GLY A 25 -18.87 1.48 -7.01
CA GLY A 25 -20.03 2.26 -6.57
C GLY A 25 -19.71 3.75 -6.31
N VAL A 26 -18.73 4.32 -7.02
CA VAL A 26 -18.27 5.71 -6.82
C VAL A 26 -18.61 6.64 -7.98
N GLU A 27 -18.65 7.93 -7.68
CA GLU A 27 -18.75 8.98 -8.69
C GLU A 27 -17.45 9.09 -9.51
N ARG A 28 -17.60 9.45 -10.79
CA ARG A 28 -16.48 9.58 -11.74
C ARG A 28 -15.35 10.47 -11.25
N ASP A 29 -15.68 11.54 -10.50
CA ASP A 29 -14.69 12.49 -10.00
C ASP A 29 -13.71 11.86 -9.00
N ARG A 30 -14.08 10.72 -8.39
CA ARG A 30 -13.20 9.95 -7.50
C ARG A 30 -12.21 9.03 -8.22
N ILE A 31 -12.33 8.85 -9.54
CA ILE A 31 -11.50 7.95 -10.35
C ILE A 31 -10.78 8.67 -11.51
N GLN A 32 -10.70 10.01 -11.49
CA GLN A 32 -10.14 10.77 -12.63
C GLN A 32 -8.66 10.47 -12.86
N ASP A 33 -7.88 10.29 -11.79
CA ASP A 33 -6.48 9.89 -11.86
C ASP A 33 -6.32 8.47 -12.41
N LEU A 34 -7.20 7.56 -12.02
CA LEU A 34 -7.24 6.19 -12.53
C LEU A 34 -7.61 6.14 -14.02
N LEU A 35 -8.55 6.99 -14.47
CA LEU A 35 -8.84 7.15 -15.90
C LEU A 35 -7.64 7.71 -16.67
N ALA A 36 -6.93 8.68 -16.11
CA ALA A 36 -5.71 9.22 -16.71
C ALA A 36 -4.56 8.18 -16.74
N TYR A 37 -4.52 7.28 -15.76
CA TYR A 37 -3.62 6.13 -15.74
C TYR A 37 -3.93 5.17 -16.89
N PHE A 38 -5.18 4.73 -17.04
CA PHE A 38 -5.54 3.78 -18.10
C PHE A 38 -5.33 4.34 -19.50
N GLN A 39 -5.53 5.66 -19.68
CA GLN A 39 -5.11 6.35 -20.91
C GLN A 39 -3.62 6.14 -21.21
N ARG A 40 -2.75 6.31 -20.21
CA ARG A 40 -1.29 6.13 -20.40
C ARG A 40 -0.92 4.68 -20.66
N VAL A 41 -1.62 3.74 -20.01
CA VAL A 41 -1.40 2.30 -20.24
C VAL A 41 -1.75 1.95 -21.69
N ASP A 42 -2.89 2.43 -22.21
CA ASP A 42 -3.34 2.18 -23.59
C ASP A 42 -2.44 2.86 -24.63
N ASP A 43 -1.90 4.04 -24.32
CA ASP A 43 -0.98 4.77 -25.20
C ASP A 43 0.47 4.21 -25.17
N GLY A 44 0.81 3.41 -24.16
CA GLY A 44 2.17 2.93 -23.90
C GLY A 44 2.40 1.48 -24.28
N ASP A 45 3.66 1.03 -24.14
CA ASP A 45 4.06 -0.37 -24.30
C ASP A 45 4.43 -0.95 -22.93
N PHE A 46 3.40 -1.26 -22.14
CA PHE A 46 3.54 -1.72 -20.75
C PHE A 46 3.07 -3.17 -20.55
N ALA A 47 2.80 -3.90 -21.65
CA ALA A 47 2.23 -5.24 -21.60
C ALA A 47 3.31 -6.31 -21.89
N GLY A 48 3.30 -7.38 -21.10
CA GLY A 48 4.06 -8.60 -21.35
C GLY A 48 5.56 -8.51 -21.08
N ASP A 49 6.06 -7.50 -20.36
CA ASP A 49 7.47 -7.42 -19.97
C ASP A 49 7.70 -8.13 -18.62
N GLU A 50 7.78 -9.46 -18.68
CA GLU A 50 8.08 -10.29 -17.50
C GLU A 50 9.50 -10.06 -16.96
N GLN A 51 10.43 -9.56 -17.77
CA GLN A 51 11.83 -9.36 -17.37
C GLN A 51 11.98 -8.20 -16.39
N THR A 52 11.26 -7.10 -16.63
CA THR A 52 11.25 -5.94 -15.73
C THR A 52 10.12 -5.98 -14.71
N GLU A 53 9.31 -7.05 -14.73
CA GLU A 53 8.09 -7.23 -13.93
C GLU A 53 7.02 -6.18 -14.25
N VAL A 54 6.97 -5.69 -15.49
CA VAL A 54 5.99 -4.72 -15.95
C VAL A 54 4.99 -5.41 -16.89
N ASN A 55 3.81 -5.69 -16.37
CA ASN A 55 2.65 -6.08 -17.19
C ASN A 55 1.39 -5.38 -16.69
N LEU A 56 1.21 -4.13 -17.11
CA LEU A 56 0.07 -3.30 -16.68
C LEU A 56 -1.20 -3.75 -17.41
N LEU A 57 -2.26 -3.97 -16.64
CA LEU A 57 -3.51 -4.52 -17.13
C LEU A 57 -4.46 -3.43 -17.66
N PRO A 58 -5.27 -3.73 -18.70
CA PRO A 58 -6.39 -2.87 -19.08
C PRO A 58 -7.52 -2.93 -18.02
N PRO A 59 -8.45 -1.95 -18.01
CA PRO A 59 -9.47 -1.82 -16.97
C PRO A 59 -10.28 -3.09 -16.68
N SER A 60 -10.70 -3.82 -17.72
CA SER A 60 -11.51 -5.02 -17.58
C SER A 60 -10.75 -6.18 -16.94
N GLU A 61 -9.45 -6.28 -17.21
CA GLU A 61 -8.58 -7.31 -16.62
C GLU A 61 -8.20 -6.96 -15.19
N CYS A 62 -7.97 -5.67 -14.89
CA CYS A 62 -7.84 -5.19 -13.52
C CYS A 62 -9.03 -5.60 -12.65
N ILE A 63 -10.25 -5.39 -13.14
CA ILE A 63 -11.48 -5.76 -12.43
C ILE A 63 -11.58 -7.27 -12.26
N ALA A 64 -11.42 -8.03 -13.34
CA ALA A 64 -11.53 -9.49 -13.30
C ALA A 64 -10.53 -10.10 -12.32
N LEU A 65 -9.26 -9.65 -12.35
CA LEU A 65 -8.24 -10.15 -11.44
C LEU A 65 -8.48 -9.71 -9.99
N THR A 66 -9.03 -8.51 -9.78
CA THR A 66 -9.43 -8.07 -8.44
C THR A 66 -10.52 -8.99 -7.87
N GLU A 67 -11.54 -9.31 -8.67
CA GLU A 67 -12.63 -10.23 -8.29
C GLU A 67 -12.12 -11.66 -8.04
N ASP A 68 -11.14 -12.13 -8.81
CA ASP A 68 -10.50 -13.44 -8.57
C ASP A 68 -9.71 -13.49 -7.24
N LEU A 69 -9.27 -12.32 -6.74
CA LEU A 69 -8.58 -12.18 -5.45
C LEU A 69 -9.52 -11.87 -4.28
N ASP A 70 -10.85 -11.88 -4.47
CA ASP A 70 -11.83 -11.59 -3.42
C ASP A 70 -11.73 -12.52 -2.20
N CYS A 71 -11.05 -13.67 -2.31
CA CYS A 71 -10.77 -14.57 -1.19
C CYS A 71 -9.53 -14.20 -0.35
N HIS A 72 -8.76 -13.20 -0.78
CA HIS A 72 -7.59 -12.72 -0.06
C HIS A 72 -8.05 -11.75 1.06
N PRO A 73 -7.55 -11.86 2.31
CA PRO A 73 -8.08 -11.08 3.46
C PRO A 73 -8.12 -9.56 3.27
N LEU A 74 -7.20 -9.02 2.47
CA LEU A 74 -7.19 -7.59 2.12
C LEU A 74 -8.33 -7.16 1.19
N PHE A 75 -8.87 -8.07 0.37
CA PHE A 75 -9.92 -7.81 -0.62
C PHE A 75 -11.30 -8.20 -0.08
N ASP A 76 -11.38 -9.17 0.84
CA ASP A 76 -12.62 -9.58 1.52
C ASP A 76 -13.01 -8.67 2.71
N CYS A 77 -12.37 -7.50 2.88
CA CYS A 77 -12.53 -6.69 4.08
C CYS A 77 -13.84 -5.86 4.07
N PRO A 78 -14.79 -6.11 4.98
CA PRO A 78 -16.06 -5.38 5.04
C PRO A 78 -15.90 -3.88 5.37
N GLU A 79 -14.78 -3.50 6.00
CA GLU A 79 -14.49 -2.11 6.38
C GLU A 79 -13.92 -1.22 5.26
N GLY A 80 -13.83 -1.71 4.01
CA GLY A 80 -13.74 -0.82 2.84
C GLY A 80 -12.33 -0.47 2.36
N ALA A 81 -11.43 -1.45 2.35
CA ALA A 81 -10.20 -1.36 1.57
C ALA A 81 -10.52 -1.63 0.08
N ASN A 82 -10.92 -0.58 -0.64
CA ASN A 82 -11.22 -0.70 -2.07
C ASN A 82 -9.92 -0.65 -2.88
N PHE A 83 -9.40 -1.84 -3.19
CA PHE A 83 -8.22 -2.01 -4.03
C PHE A 83 -8.59 -2.38 -5.47
N LEU A 84 -7.77 -1.96 -6.41
CA LEU A 84 -7.80 -2.45 -7.79
C LEU A 84 -6.44 -3.01 -8.15
N VAL A 85 -6.36 -4.27 -8.56
CA VAL A 85 -5.13 -4.84 -9.11
C VAL A 85 -4.78 -4.13 -10.41
N LEU A 86 -3.54 -3.68 -10.54
CA LEU A 86 -3.04 -2.89 -11.68
C LEU A 86 -2.20 -3.70 -12.66
N ASP A 87 -1.62 -4.81 -12.22
CA ASP A 87 -0.66 -5.59 -13.00
C ASP A 87 -0.76 -7.10 -12.76
N ASP A 88 -0.22 -7.85 -13.74
CA ASP A 88 0.00 -9.28 -13.63
C ASP A 88 1.28 -9.66 -14.36
N ALA A 89 2.43 -9.47 -13.74
CA ALA A 89 3.71 -9.90 -14.31
C ALA A 89 3.92 -11.44 -14.28
N ASN A 90 2.83 -12.23 -14.26
CA ASN A 90 2.84 -13.68 -14.12
C ASN A 90 3.52 -14.10 -12.79
N THR A 91 3.26 -13.32 -11.74
CA THR A 91 3.71 -13.59 -10.38
C THR A 91 2.53 -13.53 -9.41
N SER A 92 2.74 -13.97 -8.17
CA SER A 92 1.73 -13.83 -7.11
C SER A 92 1.88 -12.52 -6.32
N ASP A 93 2.68 -11.58 -6.83
CA ASP A 93 2.93 -10.29 -6.21
C ASP A 93 2.33 -9.19 -7.09
N HIS A 94 1.39 -8.42 -6.52
CA HIS A 94 0.58 -7.48 -7.29
C HIS A 94 0.72 -6.04 -6.80
N HIS A 95 0.69 -5.10 -7.73
CA HIS A 95 0.49 -3.68 -7.46
C HIS A 95 -1.00 -3.37 -7.47
N CYS A 96 -1.47 -2.75 -6.40
CA CYS A 96 -2.88 -2.47 -6.17
C CYS A 96 -3.09 -0.98 -5.95
N TYR A 97 -4.00 -0.37 -6.70
CA TYR A 97 -4.44 1.01 -6.49
C TYR A 97 -5.42 1.07 -5.32
N ALA A 98 -5.17 1.97 -4.37
CA ALA A 98 -6.09 2.25 -3.27
C ALA A 98 -7.05 3.40 -3.63
N LEU A 99 -8.33 3.08 -3.81
CA LEU A 99 -9.35 4.06 -4.17
C LEU A 99 -9.81 4.91 -2.96
N ASP A 100 -9.78 4.33 -1.78
CA ASP A 100 -10.18 4.99 -0.54
C ASP A 100 -9.15 4.72 0.56
N PHE A 101 -9.60 4.31 1.73
CA PHE A 101 -8.78 4.16 2.91
C PHE A 101 -7.84 2.94 2.81
N PRO A 102 -6.59 3.00 3.32
CA PRO A 102 -5.93 4.15 3.96
C PRO A 102 -5.37 5.22 3.03
N TYR A 103 -5.01 4.92 1.79
CA TYR A 103 -4.26 5.89 1.00
C TYR A 103 -4.92 6.13 -0.35
N PRO A 104 -5.97 6.96 -0.40
CA PRO A 104 -6.62 7.26 -1.66
C PRO A 104 -5.59 7.76 -2.66
N GLY A 105 -5.52 7.13 -3.82
CA GLY A 105 -4.59 7.47 -4.89
C GLY A 105 -3.27 6.69 -4.89
N CYS A 106 -2.88 6.04 -3.80
CA CYS A 106 -1.58 5.37 -3.69
C CYS A 106 -1.57 3.97 -4.33
N VAL A 107 -0.36 3.46 -4.57
CA VAL A 107 -0.14 2.07 -5.00
C VAL A 107 0.45 1.27 -3.85
N ILE A 108 -0.24 0.20 -3.49
CA ILE A 108 0.12 -0.77 -2.47
C ILE A 108 0.65 -2.01 -3.17
N PHE A 109 1.76 -2.53 -2.70
CA PHE A 109 2.28 -3.82 -3.14
C PHE A 109 1.76 -4.92 -2.22
N VAL A 110 1.13 -5.93 -2.80
CA VAL A 110 0.58 -7.11 -2.13
C VAL A 110 1.42 -8.32 -2.55
N PRO A 111 2.48 -8.66 -1.80
CA PRO A 111 3.32 -9.81 -2.10
C PRO A 111 2.77 -11.10 -1.47
N HIS A 112 3.00 -12.24 -2.11
CA HIS A 112 2.65 -13.58 -1.61
C HIS A 112 3.53 -14.03 -0.42
N GLY A 113 4.73 -13.44 -0.26
CA GLY A 113 5.72 -13.89 0.75
C GLY A 113 6.37 -12.80 1.59
N ASP A 114 5.94 -11.55 1.47
CA ASP A 114 6.51 -10.40 2.18
C ASP A 114 5.38 -9.52 2.76
N LYS A 115 5.71 -8.34 3.27
CA LYS A 115 4.74 -7.42 3.85
C LYS A 115 4.09 -6.54 2.80
N VAL A 116 2.77 -6.44 2.93
CA VAL A 116 1.93 -5.47 2.24
C VAL A 116 2.36 -4.07 2.65
N ARG A 117 2.59 -3.19 1.68
CA ARG A 117 3.11 -1.84 1.94
C ARG A 117 2.80 -0.89 0.80
N VAL A 118 2.78 0.40 1.09
CA VAL A 118 2.71 1.44 0.06
C VAL A 118 4.06 1.54 -0.66
N VAL A 119 4.04 1.40 -1.98
CA VAL A 119 5.25 1.43 -2.83
C VAL A 119 5.29 2.60 -3.81
N PHE A 120 4.19 3.31 -4.03
CA PHE A 120 4.16 4.59 -4.76
C PHE A 120 3.09 5.54 -4.18
N ARG A 121 3.36 6.85 -4.14
CA ARG A 121 2.42 7.85 -3.58
C ARG A 121 1.23 8.12 -4.50
N ASN A 122 1.36 7.79 -5.78
CA ASN A 122 0.32 7.97 -6.78
C ASN A 122 0.63 7.17 -8.05
N LEU A 123 -0.37 7.05 -8.92
CA LEU A 123 -0.25 6.43 -10.23
C LEU A 123 0.77 7.12 -11.15
N VAL A 124 1.05 8.42 -10.95
CA VAL A 124 2.06 9.14 -11.75
C VAL A 124 3.47 8.66 -11.42
N GLU A 125 3.79 8.49 -10.13
CA GLU A 125 5.06 7.88 -9.70
C GLU A 125 5.16 6.44 -10.17
N TYR A 126 4.09 5.66 -10.05
CA TYR A 126 4.06 4.26 -10.48
C TYR A 126 4.37 4.10 -11.97
N VAL A 127 3.64 4.78 -12.85
CA VAL A 127 3.88 4.67 -14.31
C VAL A 127 5.28 5.13 -14.69
N LYS A 128 5.81 6.17 -14.04
CA LYS A 128 7.20 6.60 -14.27
C LYS A 128 8.22 5.53 -13.86
N ALA A 129 7.95 4.80 -12.78
CA ALA A 129 8.78 3.69 -12.37
C ALA A 129 8.74 2.56 -13.40
N CYS A 130 7.56 2.22 -13.93
CA CYS A 130 7.42 1.25 -15.02
C CYS A 130 8.19 1.68 -16.28
N GLU A 131 8.05 2.94 -16.71
CA GLU A 131 8.81 3.51 -17.84
C GLU A 131 10.31 3.37 -17.61
N THR A 132 10.79 3.71 -16.40
CA THR A 132 12.22 3.64 -16.07
C THR A 132 12.73 2.20 -15.99
N ALA A 133 11.94 1.28 -15.43
CA ALA A 133 12.27 -0.14 -15.33
C ALA A 133 12.50 -0.74 -16.73
N ILE A 134 11.57 -0.49 -17.66
CA ILE A 134 11.68 -0.91 -19.07
C ILE A 134 12.91 -0.26 -19.74
N GLU A 135 13.08 1.06 -19.62
CA GLU A 135 14.18 1.80 -20.26
C GLU A 135 15.56 1.34 -19.77
N THR A 136 15.66 0.87 -18.53
CA THR A 136 16.94 0.50 -17.90
C THR A 136 17.16 -1.00 -17.75
N ASP A 137 16.19 -1.82 -18.16
CA ASP A 137 16.20 -3.28 -18.01
C ASP A 137 16.44 -3.72 -16.55
N THR A 138 15.65 -3.14 -15.63
CA THR A 138 15.72 -3.44 -14.19
C THR A 138 14.33 -3.78 -13.63
N SER A 139 14.29 -4.48 -12.48
CA SER A 139 13.01 -4.87 -11.86
C SER A 139 12.28 -3.64 -11.34
N LEU A 140 10.97 -3.55 -11.59
CA LEU A 140 10.09 -2.54 -11.03
C LEU A 140 10.21 -2.45 -9.49
N ARG A 141 10.50 -3.58 -8.82
CA ARG A 141 10.66 -3.64 -7.36
C ARG A 141 11.83 -2.80 -6.85
N ASP A 142 12.85 -2.60 -7.66
CA ASP A 142 14.02 -1.79 -7.28
C ASP A 142 13.64 -0.30 -7.14
N TYR A 143 12.50 0.10 -7.71
CA TYR A 143 11.95 1.45 -7.60
C TYR A 143 10.93 1.60 -6.47
N HIS A 144 10.62 0.53 -5.74
CA HIS A 144 9.73 0.61 -4.58
C HIS A 144 10.32 1.57 -3.54
N ARG A 145 9.51 2.52 -3.08
CA ARG A 145 9.92 3.33 -1.94
C ARG A 145 10.14 2.46 -0.71
N THR A 146 11.12 2.90 0.08
CA THR A 146 11.43 2.37 1.40
C THR A 146 11.11 3.38 2.51
N ASP A 147 10.73 4.62 2.16
CA ASP A 147 10.33 5.64 3.12
C ASP A 147 8.91 5.37 3.67
N VAL A 148 8.72 5.68 4.95
CA VAL A 148 7.41 5.61 5.59
C VAL A 148 6.50 6.70 5.03
N LEU A 149 5.34 6.29 4.53
CA LEU A 149 4.27 7.21 4.19
C LEU A 149 3.27 7.29 5.35
N LEU A 150 3.18 8.43 6.03
CA LEU A 150 2.15 8.64 7.04
C LEU A 150 0.80 8.93 6.38
N HIS A 151 -0.28 8.41 6.98
CA HIS A 151 -1.62 8.84 6.60
C HIS A 151 -1.81 10.33 6.91
N PRO A 152 -2.38 11.15 5.99
CA PRO A 152 -2.53 12.59 6.21
C PRO A 152 -3.54 12.92 7.34
N ASP A 153 -4.55 12.08 7.53
CA ASP A 153 -5.54 12.20 8.60
C ASP A 153 -5.32 11.12 9.67
N GLN A 154 -4.40 11.39 10.60
CA GLN A 154 -4.09 10.47 11.70
C GLN A 154 -5.29 10.26 12.65
N SER A 155 -6.23 11.20 12.73
CA SER A 155 -7.41 11.06 13.59
C SER A 155 -8.35 10.00 13.04
N ARG A 156 -8.69 10.08 11.74
CA ARG A 156 -9.50 9.04 11.08
C ARG A 156 -8.78 7.69 11.11
N LEU A 157 -7.47 7.67 10.87
CA LEU A 157 -6.67 6.45 10.95
C LEU A 157 -6.75 5.79 12.34
N ASN A 158 -6.53 6.55 13.41
CA ASN A 158 -6.56 6.00 14.77
C ASN A 158 -7.97 5.50 15.16
N GLN A 159 -9.04 6.11 14.65
CA GLN A 159 -10.41 5.62 14.84
C GLN A 159 -10.62 4.26 14.16
N THR A 160 -10.18 4.14 12.89
CA THR A 160 -10.27 2.87 12.16
C THR A 160 -9.42 1.79 12.82
N LEU A 161 -8.18 2.10 13.19
CA LEU A 161 -7.30 1.19 13.91
C LEU A 161 -7.89 0.71 15.24
N SER A 162 -8.58 1.59 15.98
CA SER A 162 -9.26 1.21 17.23
C SER A 162 -10.44 0.26 16.98
N SER A 163 -11.19 0.48 15.89
CA SER A 163 -12.28 -0.41 15.47
C SER A 163 -11.75 -1.79 15.10
N LEU A 164 -10.72 -1.84 14.24
CA LEU A 164 -10.13 -3.08 13.76
C LEU A 164 -9.45 -3.88 14.88
N LEU A 165 -8.85 -3.22 15.87
CA LEU A 165 -8.28 -3.90 17.03
C LEU A 165 -9.33 -4.67 17.86
N THR A 166 -10.60 -4.30 17.77
CA THR A 166 -11.67 -4.93 18.54
C THR A 166 -12.26 -6.14 17.80
N ASP A 167 -12.61 -5.96 16.52
CA ASP A 167 -13.43 -6.92 15.77
C ASP A 167 -12.99 -7.07 14.29
N GLY A 168 -11.84 -6.56 13.87
CA GLY A 168 -11.50 -6.41 12.45
C GLY A 168 -10.43 -7.36 11.90
N GLU A 169 -10.21 -7.22 10.60
CA GLU A 169 -9.25 -8.00 9.81
C GLU A 169 -7.78 -7.68 10.13
N GLU A 170 -6.97 -8.71 10.35
CA GLU A 170 -5.59 -8.62 10.85
C GLU A 170 -4.63 -8.00 9.81
N GLU A 171 -4.73 -8.38 8.55
CA GLU A 171 -3.84 -7.91 7.47
C GLU A 171 -4.01 -6.41 7.20
N LEU A 172 -5.26 -5.93 7.17
CA LEU A 172 -5.55 -4.51 7.02
C LEU A 172 -5.01 -3.75 8.24
N LEU A 173 -5.21 -4.28 9.45
CA LEU A 173 -4.69 -3.68 10.67
C LEU A 173 -3.15 -3.48 10.59
N TYR A 174 -2.40 -4.46 10.10
CA TYR A 174 -0.93 -4.34 9.98
C TYR A 174 -0.51 -3.28 8.98
N LEU A 175 -1.17 -3.22 7.82
CA LEU A 175 -0.93 -2.19 6.81
C LEU A 175 -1.18 -0.79 7.40
N LEU A 176 -2.27 -0.64 8.14
CA LEU A 176 -2.67 0.63 8.77
C LEU A 176 -1.74 1.04 9.91
N VAL A 177 -1.16 0.10 10.65
CA VAL A 177 -0.09 0.40 11.62
C VAL A 177 1.12 1.00 10.91
N GLY A 178 1.44 0.51 9.70
CA GLY A 178 2.46 1.10 8.82
C GLY A 178 2.20 2.58 8.49
N ALA A 179 0.92 2.98 8.48
CA ALA A 179 0.48 4.34 8.17
C ALA A 179 0.44 5.29 9.38
N SER A 180 0.49 4.74 10.59
CA SER A 180 0.32 5.48 11.83
C SER A 180 1.58 6.24 12.21
N ASP A 181 1.42 7.40 12.84
CA ASP A 181 2.51 8.10 13.53
C ASP A 181 2.83 7.52 14.92
N LEU A 182 2.00 6.58 15.40
CA LEU A 182 2.07 5.93 16.71
C LEU A 182 2.04 6.94 17.89
N ALA A 183 1.39 8.09 17.71
CA ALA A 183 1.28 9.11 18.75
C ALA A 183 0.19 8.81 19.80
N ASP A 184 -0.83 8.03 19.46
CA ASP A 184 -1.89 7.63 20.39
C ASP A 184 -1.40 6.52 21.33
N ALA A 185 -1.04 6.92 22.55
CA ALA A 185 -0.50 5.99 23.54
C ALA A 185 -1.49 4.90 23.95
N THR A 186 -2.80 5.17 23.96
CA THR A 186 -3.81 4.17 24.33
C THR A 186 -3.83 3.08 23.27
N LEU A 187 -3.87 3.48 22.00
CA LEU A 187 -3.90 2.58 20.87
C LEU A 187 -2.62 1.73 20.77
N VAL A 188 -1.44 2.37 20.87
CA VAL A 188 -0.15 1.65 20.83
C VAL A 188 0.00 0.68 22.00
N ASN A 189 -0.49 1.05 23.20
CA ASN A 189 -0.50 0.12 24.32
C ASN A 189 -1.42 -1.08 24.08
N GLY A 190 -2.57 -0.86 23.43
CA GLY A 190 -3.46 -1.93 22.98
C GLY A 190 -2.74 -2.88 22.03
N PHE A 191 -2.07 -2.36 21.00
CA PHE A 191 -1.29 -3.16 20.06
C PHE A 191 -0.22 -4.00 20.76
N LEU A 192 0.57 -3.38 21.65
CA LEU A 192 1.64 -4.05 22.38
C LEU A 192 1.17 -5.01 23.46
N ALA A 193 -0.11 -4.97 23.83
CA ALA A 193 -0.74 -5.90 24.78
C ALA A 193 -1.49 -7.04 24.10
N SER A 194 -1.76 -6.93 22.78
CA SER A 194 -2.37 -8.00 22.00
C SER A 194 -1.54 -9.28 22.07
N ASP A 195 -2.17 -10.44 22.06
CA ASP A 195 -1.49 -11.74 21.96
C ASP A 195 -0.93 -11.98 20.55
N ASP A 196 -1.48 -11.31 19.54
CA ASP A 196 -1.00 -11.35 18.17
C ASP A 196 0.41 -10.75 18.04
N PHE A 197 1.39 -11.61 17.77
CA PHE A 197 2.77 -11.19 17.61
C PHE A 197 3.02 -10.48 16.28
N CYS A 198 2.20 -10.68 15.25
CA CYS A 198 2.30 -9.99 13.97
C CYS A 198 1.97 -8.51 14.14
N LEU A 199 0.90 -8.18 14.89
CA LEU A 199 0.60 -6.79 15.26
C LEU A 199 1.74 -6.12 16.03
N ARG A 200 2.28 -6.80 17.06
CA ARG A 200 3.41 -6.25 17.84
C ARG A 200 4.67 -6.08 16.99
N ALA A 201 4.91 -6.99 16.04
CA ALA A 201 6.00 -6.88 15.08
C ALA A 201 5.79 -5.71 14.11
N ALA A 202 4.56 -5.51 13.61
CA ALA A 202 4.21 -4.38 12.75
C ALA A 202 4.49 -3.03 13.44
N VAL A 203 4.18 -2.89 14.73
CA VAL A 203 4.56 -1.70 15.52
C VAL A 203 6.08 -1.51 15.54
N ALA A 204 6.83 -2.58 15.81
CA ALA A 204 8.29 -2.49 15.85
C ALA A 204 8.89 -2.11 14.49
N ASP A 205 8.43 -2.73 13.39
CA ASP A 205 8.89 -2.38 12.05
C ASP A 205 8.51 -0.96 11.66
N ARG A 206 7.32 -0.51 12.05
CA ARG A 206 6.91 0.88 11.84
C ARG A 206 7.85 1.84 12.56
N ILE A 207 8.21 1.58 13.82
CA ILE A 207 9.16 2.42 14.56
C ILE A 207 10.54 2.40 13.87
N ALA A 208 11.01 1.24 13.41
CA ALA A 208 12.29 1.13 12.72
C ALA A 208 12.32 1.94 11.42
N ALA A 209 11.23 1.94 10.67
CA ALA A 209 11.13 2.64 9.40
C ALA A 209 10.96 4.18 9.57
N GLY A 210 10.38 4.64 10.67
CA GLY A 210 10.24 6.05 11.00
C GLY A 210 10.57 6.33 12.46
N PRO A 211 11.86 6.31 12.84
CA PRO A 211 12.29 6.41 14.22
C PRO A 211 12.03 7.81 14.78
N HIS A 212 11.56 7.86 16.03
CA HIS A 212 11.33 9.13 16.73
C HIS A 212 11.56 8.93 18.23
N PHE A 213 12.18 9.91 18.91
CA PHE A 213 12.56 9.78 20.32
C PHE A 213 11.37 9.50 21.26
N LYS A 214 10.18 10.00 20.92
CA LYS A 214 8.93 9.74 21.67
C LYS A 214 8.51 8.26 21.65
N LEU A 215 9.00 7.47 20.69
CA LEU A 215 8.69 6.05 20.53
C LEU A 215 9.69 5.14 21.24
N LEU A 216 10.67 5.70 21.96
CA LEU A 216 11.76 4.96 22.60
C LEU A 216 11.27 3.85 23.55
N ASP A 217 10.26 4.16 24.37
CA ASP A 217 9.77 3.19 25.35
C ASP A 217 9.01 2.03 24.67
N TYR A 218 8.30 2.30 23.57
CA TYR A 218 7.68 1.27 22.76
C TYR A 218 8.73 0.38 22.08
N ALA A 219 9.77 0.98 21.50
CA ALA A 219 10.87 0.24 20.89
C ALA A 219 11.58 -0.69 21.89
N LYS A 220 11.83 -0.21 23.13
CA LYS A 220 12.38 -1.02 24.21
C LYS A 220 11.48 -2.21 24.55
N ARG A 221 10.16 -1.98 24.69
CA ARG A 221 9.19 -3.05 24.96
C ARG A 221 9.22 -4.11 23.87
N CYS A 222 9.14 -3.71 22.60
CA CYS A 222 9.28 -4.63 21.47
C CYS A 222 10.61 -5.40 21.54
N ALA A 223 11.74 -4.72 21.78
CA ALA A 223 13.07 -5.32 21.85
C ALA A 223 13.26 -6.34 22.99
N THR A 224 12.36 -6.36 23.97
CA THR A 224 12.33 -7.31 25.09
C THR A 224 11.17 -8.31 25.00
N ASP A 225 10.42 -8.31 23.90
CA ASP A 225 9.31 -9.24 23.70
C ASP A 225 9.79 -10.69 23.72
N ARG A 226 8.95 -11.60 24.24
CA ARG A 226 9.24 -13.04 24.30
C ARG A 226 9.36 -13.67 22.92
N HIS A 227 8.67 -13.12 21.92
CA HIS A 227 8.56 -13.72 20.59
C HIS A 227 9.66 -13.20 19.66
N ALA A 228 10.34 -14.11 18.96
CA ALA A 228 11.46 -13.76 18.09
C ALA A 228 11.09 -12.83 16.93
N ASN A 229 9.86 -12.98 16.44
CA ASN A 229 9.35 -12.13 15.37
C ASN A 229 9.05 -10.70 15.83
N VAL A 230 9.02 -10.44 17.15
CA VAL A 230 8.82 -9.09 17.70
C VAL A 230 10.15 -8.51 18.18
N TRP A 231 10.95 -9.25 18.96
CA TRP A 231 12.17 -8.68 19.52
C TRP A 231 13.23 -8.38 18.47
N ARG A 232 13.31 -9.13 17.36
CA ARG A 232 14.25 -8.84 16.27
C ARG A 232 13.94 -7.50 15.61
N PRO A 233 12.72 -7.25 15.08
CA PRO A 233 12.29 -5.91 14.69
C PRO A 233 12.46 -4.87 15.80
N GLY A 234 12.12 -5.20 17.05
CA GLY A 234 12.25 -4.30 18.19
C GLY A 234 13.68 -3.83 18.44
N LYS A 235 14.68 -4.72 18.28
CA LYS A 235 16.10 -4.35 18.34
C LYS A 235 16.51 -3.42 17.20
N ARG A 236 16.00 -3.65 15.98
CA ARG A 236 16.20 -2.72 14.86
C ARG A 236 15.59 -1.36 15.15
N ALA A 237 14.37 -1.32 15.66
CA ALA A 237 13.65 -0.11 16.04
C ALA A 237 14.40 0.69 17.11
N LEU A 238 14.86 0.00 18.16
CA LEU A 238 15.64 0.61 19.23
C LEU A 238 16.96 1.20 18.69
N GLY A 239 17.70 0.43 17.89
CA GLY A 239 18.93 0.91 17.27
C GLY A 239 18.71 2.11 16.34
N ALA A 240 17.62 2.12 15.59
CA ALA A 240 17.25 3.23 14.71
C ALA A 240 16.94 4.53 15.51
N ILE A 241 16.28 4.41 16.67
CA ILE A 241 16.05 5.57 17.56
C ILE A 241 17.36 6.02 18.21
N GLU A 242 18.19 5.09 18.68
CA GLU A 242 19.48 5.42 19.29
C GLU A 242 20.41 6.17 18.32
N ALA A 243 20.37 5.82 17.03
CA ALA A 243 21.16 6.49 15.99
C ALA A 243 20.75 7.96 15.73
N ILE A 244 19.53 8.37 16.10
CA ILE A 244 19.04 9.74 15.94
C ILE A 244 19.03 10.54 17.25
N LEU A 245 19.34 9.91 18.39
CA LEU A 245 19.48 10.63 19.64
C LEU A 245 20.75 11.49 19.57
N PRO A 246 20.67 12.78 19.94
CA PRO A 246 21.86 13.61 20.00
C PRO A 246 22.86 12.96 20.94
N GLU A 247 24.11 12.78 20.48
CA GLU A 247 25.20 12.30 21.32
C GLU A 247 25.14 13.07 22.65
N LYS A 248 25.08 12.34 23.77
CA LYS A 248 25.34 12.95 25.07
C LYS A 248 26.77 13.46 25.00
N ARG A 249 26.95 14.74 24.63
CA ARG A 249 28.20 15.48 24.82
C ARG A 249 28.43 15.48 26.34
N GLY A 250 29.21 14.50 26.79
CA GLY A 250 29.75 14.44 28.14
C GLY A 250 30.80 15.53 28.36
#